data_AF-Q5YUU9-F1
#
_entry.id   AF-Q5YUU9-F1
#
_cell.length_a   1.000
_cell.length_b   1.000
_cell.length_c   1.000
_cell.angle_alpha   90.00
_cell.angle_beta   90.00
_cell.angle_gamma   90.00
#
_symmetry.space_group_name_H-M   'P 1'
#
loop_
_entity.id
_entity.type
_entity.pdbx_description
1 polymer ?
#
loop_
_entity_poly.entity_id
_entity_poly.type
_entity_poly.pdbx_seq_one_letter_code
_entity_poly.pdbx_strand_id
1 'polypeptide(L)'
;MTTLAREEGFCFAATFHESTGGDGTAFAELTQELRRADAHHVVVPSLDHLAGQTIPREILLAKLAQDAAARVWTIEDTPRAAAVSGDAGTRDVPHPGD
;
A
#
# COMPACT_ATOMS: atom_id res chain seq x y z
N MET A 1 -6.96 2.47 -8.88
CA MET A 1 -6.14 1.51 -8.10
C MET A 1 -4.82 2.17 -7.68
N THR A 2 -4.88 3.40 -7.18
CA THR A 2 -3.70 4.29 -7.06
C THR A 2 -3.87 5.40 -6.02
N THR A 3 -5.04 5.48 -5.36
CA THR A 3 -5.35 6.57 -4.42
C THR A 3 -4.43 6.50 -3.20
N LEU A 4 -4.30 5.31 -2.58
CA LEU A 4 -3.44 5.12 -1.41
C LEU A 4 -1.97 5.48 -1.65
N ALA A 5 -1.39 4.99 -2.75
CA ALA A 5 0.00 5.29 -3.08
C ALA A 5 0.20 6.80 -3.29
N ARG A 6 -0.75 7.46 -3.97
CA ARG A 6 -0.68 8.92 -4.18
C ARG A 6 -0.94 9.73 -2.91
N GLU A 7 -1.82 9.26 -2.03
CA GLU A 7 -2.20 9.96 -0.79
C GLU A 7 -1.10 9.91 0.27
N GLU A 8 -0.36 8.81 0.34
CA GLU A 8 0.76 8.64 1.28
C GLU A 8 2.12 9.05 0.68
N GLY A 9 2.15 9.54 -0.57
CA GLY A 9 3.38 9.92 -1.27
C GLY A 9 4.24 8.75 -1.75
N PHE A 10 3.69 7.53 -1.79
CA PHE A 10 4.37 6.36 -2.34
C PHE A 10 4.37 6.35 -3.87
N CYS A 11 5.52 6.02 -4.47
CA CYS A 11 5.62 5.76 -5.89
C CYS A 11 5.13 4.34 -6.20
N PHE A 12 4.11 4.23 -7.06
CA PHE A 12 3.66 2.94 -7.57
C PHE A 12 4.75 2.31 -8.44
N ALA A 13 5.25 1.14 -8.04
CA ALA A 13 6.31 0.43 -8.76
C ALA A 13 5.75 -0.56 -9.79
N ALA A 14 4.93 -1.52 -9.37
CA ALA A 14 4.39 -2.56 -10.24
C ALA A 14 3.15 -3.25 -9.62
N THR A 15 2.40 -4.00 -10.44
CA THR A 15 1.36 -4.93 -9.98
C THR A 15 1.77 -6.36 -10.34
N PHE A 16 1.68 -7.26 -9.37
CA PHE A 16 1.93 -8.68 -9.55
C PHE A 16 0.63 -9.44 -9.37
N HIS A 17 0.37 -10.41 -10.24
CA HIS A 17 -0.83 -11.24 -10.19
C HIS A 17 -0.44 -12.70 -10.37
N GLU A 18 -0.81 -13.53 -9.41
CA GLU A 18 -0.63 -14.97 -9.49
C GLU A 18 -1.93 -15.62 -10.00
N SER A 19 -1.97 -15.93 -11.29
CA SER A 19 -3.17 -16.48 -11.94
C SER A 19 -3.37 -17.98 -11.67
N THR A 20 -2.32 -18.68 -11.27
CA THR A 20 -2.31 -20.11 -10.97
C THR A 20 -1.79 -20.28 -9.55
N GLY A 21 -2.64 -20.72 -8.62
CA GLY A 21 -2.25 -20.82 -7.22
C GLY A 21 -1.16 -21.88 -7.02
N GLY A 22 -0.02 -21.48 -6.45
CA GLY A 22 0.86 -22.41 -5.73
C GLY A 22 2.34 -22.36 -6.07
N ASP A 23 2.76 -21.65 -7.11
CA ASP A 23 4.17 -21.66 -7.55
C ASP A 23 5.01 -20.54 -6.92
N GLY A 24 4.39 -19.53 -6.30
CA GLY A 24 5.09 -18.45 -5.60
C GLY A 24 5.95 -17.57 -6.50
N THR A 25 5.76 -17.67 -7.82
CA THR A 25 6.53 -16.92 -8.82
C THR A 25 6.26 -15.43 -8.69
N ALA A 26 4.99 -15.04 -8.56
CA ALA A 26 4.61 -13.65 -8.36
C ALA A 26 5.20 -13.06 -7.06
N PHE A 27 5.35 -13.88 -6.01
CA PHE A 27 5.98 -13.46 -4.76
C PHE A 27 7.50 -13.28 -4.90
N ALA A 28 8.17 -14.14 -5.67
CA ALA A 28 9.59 -14.00 -5.96
C ALA A 28 9.86 -12.72 -6.78
N GLU A 29 9.03 -12.46 -7.80
CA GLU A 29 9.10 -11.25 -8.62
C GLU A 29 8.83 -9.98 -7.79
N LEU A 30 7.81 -10.00 -6.94
CA LEU A 30 7.53 -8.93 -5.97
C LEU A 30 8.77 -8.64 -5.12
N THR A 31 9.36 -9.68 -4.52
CA THR A 31 10.52 -9.53 -3.63
C THR A 31 11.74 -8.97 -4.38
N GLN A 32 11.96 -9.41 -5.62
CA GLN A 32 13.03 -8.90 -6.46
C GLN A 32 12.82 -7.42 -6.80
N GLU A 33 11.61 -7.03 -7.15
CA GLU A 33 11.30 -5.64 -7.50
C GLU A 33 11.34 -4.71 -6.28
N LEU A 34 10.95 -5.19 -5.09
CA LEU A 34 11.15 -4.44 -3.85
C LEU A 34 12.62 -4.11 -3.62
N ARG A 35 13.52 -5.09 -3.80
CA ARG A 35 14.96 -4.86 -3.70
C ARG A 35 15.49 -3.92 -4.77
N ARG A 36 15.04 -4.10 -6.02
CA ARG A 36 15.49 -3.28 -7.15
C ARG A 36 15.08 -1.82 -7.00
N ALA A 37 13.85 -1.58 -6.55
CA ALA A 37 13.27 -0.25 -6.39
C ALA A 37 13.59 0.40 -5.03
N ASP A 38 14.31 -0.29 -4.15
CA ASP A 38 14.50 0.10 -2.74
C ASP A 38 13.16 0.45 -2.05
N ALA A 39 12.15 -0.38 -2.32
CA ALA A 39 10.80 -0.18 -1.83
C ALA A 39 10.55 -1.00 -0.56
N HIS A 40 9.97 -0.34 0.44
CA HIS A 40 9.71 -0.93 1.76
C HIS A 40 8.22 -1.09 2.07
N HIS A 41 7.34 -0.85 1.09
CA HIS A 41 5.89 -0.88 1.29
C HIS A 41 5.23 -1.77 0.23
N VAL A 42 4.45 -2.74 0.68
CA VAL A 42 3.65 -3.64 -0.16
C VAL A 42 2.18 -3.45 0.21
N VAL A 43 1.33 -3.20 -0.78
CA VAL A 43 -0.12 -3.06 -0.57
C VAL A 43 -0.82 -4.27 -1.17
N VAL A 44 -1.64 -4.96 -0.38
CA VAL A 44 -2.45 -6.10 -0.81
C VAL A 44 -3.93 -5.89 -0.48
N PRO A 45 -4.88 -6.49 -1.22
CA PRO A 45 -6.31 -6.36 -0.90
C PRO A 45 -6.65 -6.92 0.48
N SER A 46 -6.22 -8.14 0.77
CA SER A 46 -6.27 -8.77 2.08
C SER A 46 -5.09 -9.73 2.25
N LEU A 47 -4.84 -10.20 3.48
CA LEU A 47 -3.72 -11.10 3.75
C LEU A 47 -3.93 -12.49 3.15
N ASP A 48 -5.18 -12.93 2.97
CA ASP A 48 -5.51 -14.15 2.24
C ASP A 48 -5.07 -14.09 0.76
N HIS A 49 -5.04 -12.89 0.17
CA HIS A 49 -4.49 -12.70 -1.18
C HIS A 49 -2.96 -12.76 -1.22
N LEU A 50 -2.30 -12.58 -0.07
CA LEU A 50 -0.85 -12.77 0.05
C LEU A 50 -0.50 -14.23 0.29
N ALA A 51 -1.29 -14.94 1.10
CA ALA A 51 -0.98 -16.27 1.63
C ALA A 51 -2.04 -17.28 1.22
N GLY A 52 -2.14 -17.52 -0.09
CA GLY A 52 -3.22 -18.32 -0.67
C GLY A 52 -3.33 -19.72 -0.10
N GLN A 53 -2.33 -20.61 -0.27
CA GLN A 53 -2.52 -22.04 0.05
C GLN A 53 -1.26 -22.84 0.44
N THR A 54 -0.06 -22.52 -0.07
CA THR A 54 1.12 -23.39 0.08
C THR A 54 2.10 -22.96 1.16
N ILE A 55 2.23 -21.64 1.38
CA ILE A 55 3.19 -21.07 2.32
C ILE A 55 2.41 -20.31 3.41
N PRO A 56 2.67 -20.59 4.69
CA PRO A 56 2.11 -19.83 5.79
C PRO A 56 2.35 -18.33 5.61
N ARG A 57 1.32 -17.54 5.90
CA ARG A 57 1.35 -16.08 5.83
C ARG A 57 2.53 -15.48 6.58
N GLU A 58 2.80 -15.98 7.78
CA GLU A 58 3.87 -15.50 8.65
C GLU A 58 5.24 -15.66 8.00
N ILE A 59 5.44 -16.73 7.22
CA ILE A 59 6.69 -16.99 6.50
C ILE A 59 6.85 -16.00 5.35
N LEU A 60 5.78 -15.68 4.62
CA LEU A 60 5.81 -14.68 3.56
C LEU A 60 6.09 -13.28 4.11
N LEU A 61 5.45 -12.91 5.22
CA LEU A 61 5.69 -11.64 5.91
C LEU A 61 7.13 -11.55 6.44
N ALA A 62 7.64 -12.63 7.05
CA ALA A 62 9.02 -12.69 7.52
C ALA A 62 10.02 -12.56 6.36
N LYS A 63 9.75 -13.20 5.22
CA LYS A 63 10.56 -13.06 4.00
C LYS A 63 10.59 -11.63 3.50
N LEU A 64 9.45 -10.96 3.38
CA LEU A 64 9.39 -9.56 2.92
C LEU A 64 10.15 -8.62 3.87
N ALA A 65 10.00 -8.83 5.18
CA ALA A 65 10.72 -8.05 6.18
C ALA A 65 12.24 -8.31 6.14
N GLN A 66 12.66 -9.56 5.95
CA GLN A 66 14.07 -9.92 5.90
C GLN A 66 14.75 -9.51 4.58
N ASP A 67 14.04 -9.66 3.46
CA ASP A 67 14.63 -9.49 2.13
C ASP A 67 14.61 -8.05 1.63
N ALA A 68 13.66 -7.24 2.08
CA ALA A 68 13.47 -5.87 1.59
C ALA A 68 13.13 -4.85 2.70
N ALA A 69 13.22 -5.23 3.98
CA ALA A 69 12.71 -4.43 5.09
C ALA A 69 11.23 -4.00 4.88
N ALA A 70 10.48 -4.80 4.13
CA ALA A 70 9.19 -4.40 3.60
C ALA A 70 8.07 -4.61 4.63
N ARG A 71 7.14 -3.65 4.67
CA ARG A 71 5.93 -3.67 5.47
C ARG A 71 4.72 -3.87 4.58
N VAL A 72 3.86 -4.82 4.95
CA VAL A 72 2.63 -5.13 4.21
C VAL A 72 1.45 -4.36 4.78
N TRP A 73 0.66 -3.76 3.90
CA TRP A 73 -0.54 -2.99 4.18
C TRP A 73 -1.72 -3.66 3.50
N THR A 74 -2.83 -3.84 4.22
CA THR A 74 -4.10 -4.24 3.62
C THR A 74 -4.94 -3.01 3.32
N ILE A 75 -5.73 -3.07 2.24
CA ILE A 75 -6.66 -1.98 1.90
C ILE A 75 -7.71 -1.77 3.00
N GLU A 76 -8.01 -2.81 3.80
CA GLU A 76 -8.92 -2.72 4.95
C GLU A 76 -8.32 -2.02 6.17
N ASP A 77 -6.98 -2.03 6.33
CA ASP A 77 -6.30 -1.51 7.53
C ASP A 77 -5.80 -0.07 7.36
N THR A 78 -5.85 0.47 6.13
CA THR A 78 -5.58 1.89 5.93
C THR A 78 -6.77 2.69 6.45
N PRO A 79 -6.60 3.54 7.47
CA PRO A 79 -7.69 4.41 7.90
C PRO A 79 -8.08 5.22 6.68
N ARG A 80 -9.28 4.94 6.15
CA ARG A 80 -9.93 5.74 5.12
C ARG A 80 -9.64 7.19 5.48
N ALA A 81 -8.84 7.86 4.65
CA ALA A 81 -8.38 9.22 4.85
C ALA A 81 -9.47 10.00 5.57
N ALA A 82 -9.13 10.49 6.76
CA ALA A 82 -9.99 11.27 7.62
C ALA A 82 -10.90 12.13 6.75
N ALA A 83 -12.21 11.92 6.89
CA ALA A 83 -13.21 12.68 6.18
C ALA A 83 -12.79 14.15 6.16
N VAL A 84 -12.68 14.70 4.95
CA VAL A 84 -12.51 16.12 4.68
C VAL A 84 -13.49 16.89 5.57
N SER A 85 -12.99 17.42 6.68
CA SER A 85 -13.62 18.48 7.47
C SER A 85 -12.69 19.66 7.34
N GLY A 86 -12.84 20.38 6.23
CA GLY A 86 -12.02 21.52 5.92
C GLY A 86 -12.50 22.19 4.64
N ASP A 87 -13.71 22.76 4.66
CA ASP A 87 -13.97 24.01 3.93
C ASP A 87 -15.23 24.71 4.45
N ALA A 88 -15.02 25.81 5.18
CA ALA A 88 -15.82 27.05 5.15
C ALA A 88 -15.24 28.04 6.17
N GLY A 89 -13.94 28.32 6.07
CA GLY A 89 -13.32 29.46 6.73
C GLY A 89 -13.21 30.62 5.74
N THR A 90 -14.32 31.10 5.17
CA THR A 90 -14.29 32.41 4.49
C THR A 90 -14.17 33.46 5.56
N ARG A 91 -12.96 34.00 5.68
CA ARG A 91 -12.65 35.20 6.44
C ARG A 91 -13.45 36.34 5.82
N ASP A 92 -14.49 36.77 6.53
CA ASP A 92 -15.15 38.04 6.28
C ASP A 92 -14.11 39.15 6.51
N VAL A 93 -13.70 39.78 5.42
CA VAL A 93 -12.75 40.90 5.43
C VAL A 93 -13.54 42.16 5.80
N PRO A 94 -13.13 42.93 6.82
CA PRO A 94 -13.84 44.15 7.19
C PRO A 94 -13.76 45.18 6.06
N HIS A 95 -14.92 45.70 5.67
CA HIS A 95 -15.08 46.79 4.72
C HIS A 95 -14.65 48.12 5.38
N PRO A 96 -13.70 48.90 4.82
CA PRO A 96 -13.53 50.29 5.22
C PRO A 96 -14.68 51.11 4.62
N GLY A 97 -15.25 52.00 5.43
CA GLY A 97 -16.51 52.68 5.13
C GLY A 97 -16.50 53.72 4.01
N ASP A 98 -17.72 54.12 3.65
CA ASP A 98 -18.16 55.50 3.47
C ASP A 98 -19.57 55.62 4.10
#